data_AF-A0AB34PYX0-F1
#
_entry.id   AF-A0AB34PYX0-F1
#
_cell.length_a   1.000
_cell.length_b   1.000
_cell.length_c   1.000
_cell.angle_alpha   90.00
_cell.angle_beta   90.00
_cell.angle_gamma   90.00
#
_symmetry.space_group_name_H-M   'P 1'
#
loop_
_entity.id
_entity.type
_entity.pdbx_description
1 polymer ?
#
loop_
_entity_poly.entity_id
_entity_poly.type
_entity_poly.pdbx_seq_one_letter_code
_entity_poly.pdbx_strand_id
1 'polypeptide(L)'
;MFNPLNKPTTTSNVIKHFVRGKRQATELNIATQKIVNQLSVLSASRKQPKLLKLCNEDFIKHKTIMNAWKLLQRRRITQQSEKLSKQYKSIVNAMEDLKQTSPELFEAANAKNPKRFTTFPIEMRVPTDYPPNKPWTYNFVPSKTHH
;
A
#
# COMPACT_ATOMS: atom_id res chain seq x y z
N MET A 1 -22.01 67.73 -39.68
CA MET A 1 -21.96 66.80 -38.53
C MET A 1 -20.52 66.76 -38.04
N PHE A 2 -20.27 67.32 -36.85
CA PHE A 2 -18.96 67.35 -36.21
C PHE A 2 -18.60 65.96 -35.67
N ASN A 3 -17.35 65.52 -35.86
CA ASN A 3 -16.71 64.55 -34.98
C ASN A 3 -15.20 64.89 -34.86
N PRO A 4 -14.68 65.09 -33.63
CA PRO A 4 -13.33 65.64 -33.40
C PRO A 4 -12.22 64.58 -33.31
N LEU A 5 -10.99 65.07 -33.50
CA LEU A 5 -9.69 64.38 -33.47
C LEU A 5 -9.36 63.63 -32.15
N ASN A 6 -8.75 62.45 -32.32
CA ASN A 6 -7.63 61.81 -31.60
C ASN A 6 -7.42 61.99 -30.09
N LYS A 7 -7.26 60.86 -29.36
CA LYS A 7 -6.02 60.54 -28.58
C LYS A 7 -5.83 59.01 -28.44
N PRO A 8 -4.61 58.46 -28.64
CA PRO A 8 -4.25 57.11 -28.23
C PRO A 8 -3.83 57.10 -26.75
N THR A 9 -4.51 56.31 -25.92
CA THR A 9 -4.10 56.07 -24.53
C THR A 9 -3.18 54.85 -24.44
N THR A 10 -1.88 55.09 -24.50
CA THR A 10 -0.86 54.18 -23.98
C THR A 10 -1.03 54.05 -22.47
N THR A 11 -1.69 53.00 -21.99
CA THR A 11 -1.65 52.59 -20.59
C THR A 11 -0.58 51.53 -20.42
N SER A 12 0.50 51.92 -19.73
CA SER A 12 1.65 51.12 -19.37
C SER A 12 1.25 49.79 -18.72
N ASN A 13 1.69 48.67 -19.30
CA ASN A 13 1.71 47.36 -18.65
C ASN A 13 2.66 47.41 -17.44
N VAL A 14 2.15 47.77 -16.26
CA VAL A 14 2.87 47.63 -15.01
C VAL A 14 2.87 46.15 -14.64
N ILE A 15 4.00 45.48 -14.91
CA ILE A 15 4.30 44.15 -14.39
C ILE A 15 4.36 44.29 -12.86
N LYS A 16 3.27 43.93 -12.17
CA LYS A 16 3.26 43.84 -10.71
C LYS A 16 4.14 42.66 -10.30
N HIS A 17 5.40 42.93 -9.98
CA HIS A 17 6.22 41.98 -9.26
C HIS A 17 5.51 41.64 -7.94
N PHE A 18 5.01 40.42 -7.81
CA PHE A 18 4.48 39.91 -6.57
C PHE A 18 5.65 39.73 -5.58
N VAL A 19 5.97 40.79 -4.86
CA VAL A 19 6.90 40.72 -3.73
C VAL A 19 6.18 39.96 -2.62
N ARG A 20 6.68 38.77 -2.32
CA ARG A 20 6.22 37.91 -1.22
C ARG A 20 6.04 38.76 0.04
N GLY A 21 4.81 38.88 0.51
CA GLY A 21 4.48 39.69 1.68
C GLY A 21 5.40 39.40 2.87
N LYS A 22 5.75 40.48 3.60
CA LYS A 22 6.50 40.46 4.86
C LYS A 22 5.91 39.38 5.78
N ARG A 23 6.71 38.39 6.16
CA ARG A 23 6.33 37.41 7.19
C ARG A 23 6.06 38.19 8.47
N GLN A 24 4.80 38.30 8.88
CA GLN A 24 4.49 38.73 10.23
C GLN A 24 5.19 37.74 11.17
N ALA A 25 5.98 38.26 12.12
CA ALA A 25 6.62 37.43 13.12
C ALA A 25 5.51 36.70 13.86
N THR A 26 5.42 35.38 13.68
CA THR A 26 4.45 34.54 14.35
C THR A 26 4.72 34.62 15.86
N GLU A 27 3.78 35.17 16.62
CA GLU A 27 3.80 35.28 18.10
C GLU A 27 3.83 33.92 18.82
N LEU A 28 3.93 32.83 18.07
CA LEU A 28 3.92 31.46 18.56
C LEU A 28 5.34 30.99 18.91
N ASN A 29 5.45 30.30 20.04
CA ASN A 29 6.65 29.56 20.44
C ASN A 29 7.16 28.66 19.27
N ILE A 30 8.48 28.55 19.09
CA ILE A 30 9.11 27.72 18.06
C ILE A 30 8.62 26.25 18.12
N ALA A 31 8.40 25.72 19.33
CA ALA A 31 7.85 24.37 19.51
C ALA A 31 6.43 24.24 18.95
N THR A 32 5.56 25.24 19.19
CA THR A 32 4.19 25.24 18.68
C THR A 32 4.16 25.48 17.17
N GLN A 33 5.07 26.29 16.63
CA GLN A 33 5.23 26.43 15.17
C GLN A 33 5.61 25.10 14.49
N LYS A 34 6.48 24.29 15.10
CA LYS A 34 6.81 22.95 14.57
C LYS A 34 5.58 22.04 14.53
N ILE A 35 4.77 22.04 15.59
CA ILE A 35 3.51 21.29 15.64
C ILE A 35 2.54 21.79 14.58
N VAL A 36 2.35 23.11 14.44
CA VAL A 36 1.52 23.71 13.40
C VAL A 36 2.00 23.32 12.00
N ASN A 37 3.31 23.24 11.78
CA ASN A 37 3.86 22.78 10.51
C ASN A 37 3.60 21.28 10.28
N GLN A 38 3.75 20.43 11.28
CA GLN A 38 3.42 19.00 11.20
C GLN A 38 1.93 18.80 10.91
N LEU A 39 1.05 19.51 11.62
CA LEU A 39 -0.40 19.51 11.39
C LEU A 39 -0.73 20.06 10.00
N SER A 40 -0.05 21.12 9.58
CA SER A 40 -0.18 21.65 8.23
C SER A 40 0.17 20.58 7.21
N VAL A 41 1.29 19.88 7.34
CA VAL A 41 1.71 18.79 6.43
C VAL A 41 0.62 17.73 6.28
N LEU A 42 0.00 17.31 7.38
CA LEU A 42 -1.10 16.35 7.37
C LEU A 42 -2.42 16.93 6.84
N SER A 43 -2.62 18.25 6.96
CA SER A 43 -3.84 18.91 6.50
C SER A 43 -3.97 18.94 4.98
N ALA A 44 -5.13 18.55 4.46
CA ALA A 44 -5.46 18.57 3.03
C ALA A 44 -5.79 19.99 2.49
N SER A 45 -5.97 20.98 3.36
CA SER A 45 -6.60 22.28 3.07
C SER A 45 -6.14 22.94 1.76
N ARG A 46 -4.86 23.32 1.67
CA ARG A 46 -4.28 23.97 0.48
C ARG A 46 -3.37 23.05 -0.33
N LYS A 47 -3.39 21.75 -0.02
CA LYS A 47 -2.50 20.74 -0.62
C LYS A 47 -3.21 19.80 -1.59
N GLN A 48 -4.53 19.67 -1.50
CA GLN A 48 -5.29 18.84 -2.43
C GLN A 48 -5.40 19.51 -3.82
N PRO A 49 -5.14 18.78 -4.92
CA PRO A 49 -5.37 19.28 -6.26
C PRO A 49 -6.86 19.39 -6.57
N LYS A 50 -7.20 20.05 -7.68
CA LYS A 50 -8.58 20.02 -8.21
C LYS A 50 -8.94 18.58 -8.59
N LEU A 51 -10.22 18.23 -8.45
CA LEU A 51 -10.72 16.92 -8.85
C LEU A 51 -10.46 16.66 -10.34
N LEU A 52 -10.06 15.42 -10.64
CA LEU A 52 -9.82 14.96 -12.00
C LEU A 52 -11.14 14.97 -12.79
N LYS A 53 -11.16 15.71 -13.90
CA LYS A 53 -12.29 15.73 -14.84
C LYS A 53 -11.94 14.81 -16.01
N LEU A 54 -12.81 13.84 -16.29
CA LEU A 54 -12.66 12.89 -17.39
C LEU A 54 -13.74 13.16 -18.43
N CYS A 55 -13.41 12.93 -19.71
CA CYS A 55 -14.41 12.84 -20.76
C CYS A 55 -15.26 11.59 -20.58
N ASN A 56 -16.47 11.56 -21.17
CA ASN A 56 -17.39 10.44 -21.03
C ASN A 56 -16.77 9.10 -21.48
N GLU A 57 -16.03 9.11 -22.59
CA GLU A 57 -15.34 7.93 -23.10
C GLU A 57 -14.29 7.41 -22.10
N ASP A 58 -13.48 8.29 -21.54
CA ASP A 58 -12.43 7.90 -20.58
C ASP A 58 -13.02 7.43 -19.25
N PHE A 59 -14.16 7.98 -18.84
CA PHE A 59 -14.91 7.48 -17.70
C PHE A 59 -15.39 6.04 -17.93
N ILE A 60 -15.91 5.75 -19.13
CA ILE A 60 -16.32 4.39 -19.52
C ILE A 60 -15.10 3.46 -19.55
N LYS A 61 -13.98 3.87 -20.16
CA LYS A 61 -12.73 3.09 -20.17
C LYS A 61 -12.25 2.78 -18.74
N HIS A 62 -12.24 3.79 -17.87
CA HIS A 62 -11.88 3.64 -16.46
C HIS A 62 -12.78 2.60 -15.77
N LYS A 63 -14.10 2.70 -15.93
CA LYS A 63 -15.06 1.74 -15.36
C LYS A 63 -14.81 0.33 -15.86
N THR A 64 -14.53 0.16 -17.15
CA THR A 64 -14.23 -1.14 -17.77
C THR A 64 -12.94 -1.74 -17.20
N ILE A 65 -11.85 -0.96 -17.12
CA ILE A 65 -10.58 -1.39 -16.53
C ILE A 65 -10.78 -1.82 -15.07
N MET A 66 -11.49 -1.01 -14.28
CA MET A 66 -11.77 -1.32 -12.88
C MET A 66 -12.62 -2.59 -12.71
N ASN A 67 -13.61 -2.79 -13.57
CA ASN A 67 -14.43 -4.01 -13.56
C ASN A 67 -13.62 -5.25 -13.94
N ALA A 68 -12.76 -5.14 -14.97
CA ALA A 68 -11.86 -6.22 -15.38
C ALA A 68 -10.89 -6.58 -14.25
N TRP A 69 -10.32 -5.59 -13.56
CA TRP A 69 -9.44 -5.81 -12.41
C TRP A 69 -10.18 -6.48 -11.24
N LYS A 70 -11.40 -6.03 -10.91
CA LYS A 70 -12.23 -6.68 -9.88
C LYS A 70 -12.54 -8.14 -10.23
N LEU A 71 -12.84 -8.42 -11.50
CA LEU A 71 -13.09 -9.78 -11.97
C LEU A 71 -11.84 -10.66 -11.83
N LEU A 72 -10.67 -10.14 -12.22
CA LEU A 72 -9.40 -10.83 -12.05
C LEU A 72 -9.08 -11.12 -10.58
N GLN A 73 -9.31 -10.15 -9.69
CA GLN A 73 -9.09 -10.31 -8.26
C GLN A 73 -10.00 -11.38 -7.67
N ARG A 74 -11.29 -11.40 -8.05
CA ARG A 74 -12.23 -12.46 -7.65
C ARG A 74 -11.73 -13.83 -8.07
N ARG A 75 -11.30 -13.99 -9.34
CA ARG A 75 -10.74 -15.26 -9.85
C ARG A 75 -9.55 -15.74 -9.01
N ARG A 76 -8.61 -14.84 -8.68
CA ARG A 76 -7.45 -15.18 -7.83
C ARG A 76 -7.86 -15.65 -6.44
N ILE A 77 -8.82 -14.96 -5.81
CA ILE A 77 -9.34 -15.34 -4.49
C ILE A 77 -10.03 -16.71 -4.55
N THR A 78 -10.89 -16.92 -5.54
CA THR A 78 -11.56 -18.21 -5.75
C THR A 78 -10.55 -19.34 -5.93
N GLN A 79 -9.56 -19.16 -6.81
CA GLN A 79 -8.48 -20.15 -7.02
C GLN A 79 -7.71 -20.45 -5.73
N GLN A 80 -7.37 -19.43 -4.95
CA GLN A 80 -6.70 -19.61 -3.66
C GLN A 80 -7.58 -20.39 -2.68
N SER A 81 -8.87 -20.06 -2.58
CA SER A 81 -9.81 -20.77 -1.70
C SER A 81 -10.01 -22.23 -2.11
N GLU A 82 -10.08 -22.51 -3.41
CA GLU A 82 -10.19 -23.86 -3.94
C GLU A 82 -8.93 -24.67 -3.63
N LYS A 83 -7.75 -24.06 -3.80
CA LYS A 83 -6.47 -24.70 -3.45
C LYS A 83 -6.40 -25.04 -1.97
N LEU A 84 -6.76 -24.09 -1.09
CA LEU A 84 -6.81 -24.31 0.35
C LEU A 84 -7.83 -25.41 0.72
N SER A 85 -9.00 -25.42 0.08
CA SER A 85 -10.01 -26.48 0.29
C SER A 85 -9.50 -27.86 -0.12
N LYS A 86 -8.80 -27.97 -1.26
CA LYS A 86 -8.18 -29.23 -1.70
C LYS A 86 -7.09 -29.69 -0.75
N GLN A 87 -6.22 -28.77 -0.30
CA GLN A 87 -5.19 -29.07 0.71
C GLN A 87 -5.81 -29.59 2.00
N TYR A 88 -6.86 -28.92 2.50
CA TYR A 88 -7.58 -29.36 3.69
C TYR A 88 -8.16 -30.77 3.53
N LYS A 89 -8.88 -31.04 2.43
CA LYS A 89 -9.44 -32.37 2.14
C LYS A 89 -8.34 -33.44 2.07
N SER A 90 -7.22 -33.13 1.45
CA SER A 90 -6.07 -34.03 1.37
C SER A 90 -5.50 -34.35 2.76
N ILE A 91 -5.41 -33.34 3.65
CA ILE A 91 -4.94 -33.54 5.03
C ILE A 91 -5.92 -34.41 5.82
N VAL A 92 -7.23 -34.15 5.69
CA VAL A 92 -8.27 -34.93 6.37
C VAL A 92 -8.22 -36.40 5.95
N ASN A 93 -8.14 -36.67 4.64
CA ASN A 93 -8.06 -38.05 4.13
C ASN A 93 -6.81 -38.76 4.67
N ALA A 94 -5.64 -38.11 4.60
CA ALA A 94 -4.40 -38.69 5.10
C ALA A 94 -4.43 -38.97 6.62
N MET A 95 -5.10 -38.11 7.40
CA MET A 95 -5.27 -38.31 8.84
C MET A 95 -6.24 -39.45 9.17
N GLU A 96 -7.30 -39.64 8.38
CA GLU A 96 -8.21 -40.76 8.55
C GLU A 96 -7.51 -42.10 8.22
N ASP A 97 -6.72 -42.14 7.15
CA ASP A 97 -5.89 -43.29 6.80
C ASP A 97 -4.85 -43.60 7.91
N LEU A 98 -4.22 -42.56 8.47
CA LEU A 98 -3.26 -42.70 9.57
C LEU A 98 -3.94 -43.26 10.83
N LYS A 99 -5.15 -42.81 11.14
CA LYS A 99 -5.93 -43.30 12.29
C LYS A 99 -6.26 -44.78 12.15
N GLN A 100 -6.57 -45.24 10.94
CA GLN A 100 -6.87 -46.66 10.68
C GLN A 100 -5.62 -47.55 10.73
N THR A 101 -4.48 -47.04 10.26
CA THR A 101 -3.23 -47.82 10.16
C THR A 101 -2.39 -47.80 11.43
N SER A 102 -2.25 -46.65 12.09
CA SER A 102 -1.46 -46.48 13.31
C SER A 102 -2.06 -45.39 14.23
N PRO A 103 -2.88 -45.80 15.22
CA PRO A 103 -3.48 -44.86 16.18
C PRO A 103 -2.46 -44.04 16.98
N GLU A 104 -1.31 -44.63 17.34
CA GLU A 104 -0.25 -43.95 18.10
C GLU A 104 0.34 -42.75 17.33
N LEU A 105 0.62 -42.93 16.03
CA LEU A 105 1.12 -41.85 15.18
C LEU A 105 0.07 -40.76 14.95
N PHE A 106 -1.19 -41.15 14.85
CA PHE A 106 -2.31 -40.20 14.75
C PHE A 106 -2.42 -39.32 16.02
N GLU A 107 -2.29 -39.90 17.21
CA GLU A 107 -2.26 -39.14 18.47
C GLU A 107 -1.07 -38.19 18.53
N ALA A 108 0.13 -38.67 18.16
CA ALA A 108 1.34 -37.85 18.12
C ALA A 108 1.24 -36.68 17.13
N ALA A 109 0.62 -36.89 15.96
CA ALA A 109 0.43 -35.85 14.95
C ALA A 109 -0.58 -34.77 15.38
N ASN A 110 -1.62 -35.15 16.12
CA ASN A 110 -2.62 -34.22 16.66
C ASN A 110 -2.23 -33.59 18.00
N ALA A 111 -1.08 -33.95 18.58
CA ALA A 111 -0.61 -33.42 19.84
C ALA A 111 -0.38 -31.90 19.75
N LYS A 112 -1.04 -31.13 20.64
CA LYS A 112 -0.89 -29.68 20.74
C LYS A 112 0.45 -29.32 21.38
N ASN A 113 1.50 -29.23 20.57
CA ASN A 113 2.81 -28.77 21.03
C ASN A 113 2.96 -27.25 20.87
N PRO A 114 3.07 -26.47 21.96
CA PRO A 114 3.17 -24.99 21.87
C PRO A 114 4.46 -24.51 21.19
N LYS A 115 5.47 -25.39 21.06
CA LYS A 115 6.79 -25.05 20.49
C LYS A 115 6.95 -25.36 19.00
N ARG A 116 6.08 -26.16 18.38
CA ARG A 116 6.33 -26.67 17.00
C ARG A 116 5.74 -25.80 15.89
N PHE A 117 4.65 -25.07 16.15
CA PHE A 117 3.86 -24.43 15.08
C PHE A 117 3.31 -23.04 15.43
N THR A 118 3.71 -22.46 16.55
CA THR A 118 3.22 -21.13 16.96
C THR A 118 3.91 -20.00 16.21
N THR A 119 5.11 -20.22 15.67
CA THR A 119 5.89 -19.16 15.01
C THR A 119 6.63 -19.68 13.80
N PHE A 120 6.59 -18.90 12.73
CA PHE A 120 7.41 -19.15 11.55
C PHE A 120 8.90 -18.88 11.84
N PRO A 121 9.83 -19.66 11.28
CA PRO A 121 11.25 -19.40 11.43
C PRO A 121 11.64 -18.03 10.87
N ILE A 122 12.53 -17.31 11.55
CA ILE A 122 12.98 -15.97 11.12
C ILE A 122 13.72 -15.98 9.77
N GLU A 123 14.29 -17.13 9.40
CA GLU A 123 14.97 -17.33 8.12
C GLU A 123 14.00 -17.41 6.94
N MET A 124 12.71 -17.69 7.18
CA MET A 124 11.69 -17.70 6.14
C MET A 124 11.30 -16.26 5.79
N ARG A 125 12.07 -15.65 4.88
CA ARG A 125 11.89 -14.26 4.46
C ARG A 125 10.71 -14.07 3.51
N VAL A 126 10.13 -12.87 3.55
CA VAL A 126 9.15 -12.42 2.55
C VAL A 126 9.88 -12.20 1.22
N PRO A 127 9.32 -12.64 0.07
CA PRO A 127 9.92 -12.42 -1.24
C PRO A 127 10.19 -10.92 -1.52
N THR A 128 11.35 -10.63 -2.09
CA THR A 128 11.78 -9.27 -2.51
C THR A 128 11.69 -9.12 -4.02
N ASP A 129 11.55 -7.88 -4.51
CA ASP A 129 11.47 -7.60 -5.96
C ASP A 129 12.73 -8.02 -6.72
N TYR A 130 13.91 -7.86 -6.09
CA TYR A 130 15.20 -8.29 -6.64
C TYR A 130 15.87 -9.28 -5.70
N PRO A 131 16.58 -10.29 -6.22
CA PRO A 131 17.29 -11.26 -5.39
C PRO A 131 18.49 -10.59 -4.70
N PRO A 132 18.89 -11.09 -3.52
CA PRO A 132 20.14 -10.67 -2.88
C PRO A 132 21.37 -11.21 -3.63
N ASN A 133 22.55 -10.62 -3.38
CA ASN A 133 23.82 -11.07 -3.97
C ASN A 133 24.10 -12.56 -3.78
N LYS A 134 23.65 -13.13 -2.65
CA LYS A 134 23.66 -14.56 -2.37
C LYS A 134 22.21 -15.03 -2.24
N PRO A 135 21.59 -15.58 -3.29
CA PRO A 135 20.17 -15.96 -3.28
C PRO A 135 19.88 -17.13 -2.33
N TRP A 136 20.87 -17.97 -2.07
CA TRP A 136 20.74 -19.13 -1.20
C TRP A 136 22.00 -19.32 -0.34
N THR A 137 21.81 -19.74 0.91
CA THR A 137 22.88 -20.06 1.85
C THR A 137 22.97 -21.57 2.03
N TYR A 138 23.98 -22.21 1.42
CA TYR A 138 24.16 -23.66 1.50
C TYR A 138 24.69 -24.13 2.86
N ASN A 139 25.55 -23.33 3.50
CA ASN A 139 26.20 -23.64 4.77
C ASN A 139 25.41 -23.11 5.98
N PHE A 140 24.16 -23.54 6.10
CA PHE A 140 23.31 -23.13 7.23
C PHE A 140 23.78 -23.78 8.53
N VAL A 141 24.04 -22.94 9.54
CA VAL A 141 24.24 -23.37 10.93
C VAL A 141 23.17 -22.67 11.75
N PRO A 142 22.31 -23.39 12.48
CA PRO A 142 21.30 -22.76 13.33
C PRO A 142 22.02 -21.89 14.36
N SER A 143 21.70 -20.59 14.38
CA SER A 143 22.19 -19.69 15.41
C SER A 143 21.81 -20.28 16.77
N LYS A 144 22.81 -20.49 17.65
CA LYS A 144 22.56 -20.87 19.04
C LYS A 144 21.73 -19.76 19.67
N THR A 145 20.44 -19.97 19.81
CA THR A 145 19.57 -19.05 20.54
C THR A 145 19.97 -19.13 22.01
N HIS A 146 20.67 -18.10 22.50
CA HIS A 146 20.79 -17.85 23.93
C HIS A 146 19.38 -17.54 24.44
N HIS A 147 18.76 -18.55 25.05
CA HIS A 147 17.59 -18.40 25.91
C HIS A 147 18.04 -18.50 27.36
#